data_AF-A0A961AM81-F1
#
_entry.id   AF-A0A961AM81-F1
#
_cell.length_a   1.000
_cell.length_b   1.000
_cell.length_c   1.000
_cell.angle_alpha   90.00
_cell.angle_beta   90.00
_cell.angle_gamma   90.00
#
_symmetry.space_group_name_H-M   'P 1'
#
loop_
_entity.id
_entity.type
_entity.pdbx_description
1 polymer ?
#
loop_
_entity_poly.entity_id
_entity_poly.type
_entity_poly.pdbx_seq_one_letter_code
_entity_poly.pdbx_strand_id
1 'polypeptide(L)'
;AIDMVMYGSDYLLGLSTMAPDWFGKRDAAWAAGDPAFHQINDVLQYLGFLTFRAPVPAYKHSAAMFLKLRGWIDCDDTHPQSPTRPDSDRAILAEIVKQLDQLS
;
A
#
# COMPACT_ATOMS: atom_id res chain seq x y z
N ALA A 1 8.34 -8.27 -2.71
CA ALA A 1 9.09 -8.50 -1.45
C ALA A 1 8.17 -8.66 -0.24
N ILE A 2 6.91 -8.22 -0.33
CA ILE A 2 5.93 -8.40 0.74
C ILE A 2 5.65 -9.90 1.05
N ASP A 3 5.80 -10.75 0.05
CA ASP A 3 5.61 -12.21 0.09
C ASP A 3 6.63 -12.96 0.95
N MET A 4 7.73 -12.31 1.34
CA MET A 4 8.82 -12.96 2.07
C MET A 4 8.39 -13.48 3.44
N VAL A 5 7.26 -13.01 3.98
CA VAL A 5 6.62 -13.57 5.18
C VAL A 5 6.29 -15.06 5.01
N MET A 6 5.90 -15.50 3.81
CA MET A 6 5.65 -16.92 3.51
C MET A 6 6.92 -17.77 3.57
N TYR A 7 8.08 -17.13 3.52
CA TYR A 7 9.40 -17.76 3.56
C TYR A 7 10.14 -17.51 4.89
N GLY A 8 9.44 -17.03 5.93
CA GLY A 8 9.98 -16.84 7.28
C GLY A 8 10.71 -15.51 7.53
N SER A 9 10.50 -14.50 6.68
CA SER A 9 11.11 -13.17 6.86
C SER A 9 10.23 -12.25 7.71
N ASP A 10 10.86 -11.55 8.64
CA ASP A 10 10.36 -10.26 9.16
C ASP A 10 10.65 -9.17 8.13
N TYR A 11 9.75 -8.19 7.97
CA TYR A 11 9.93 -7.13 6.96
C TYR A 11 9.79 -5.72 7.57
N LEU A 12 10.72 -4.83 7.19
CA LEU A 12 10.65 -3.39 7.40
C LEU A 12 10.24 -2.76 6.07
N LEU A 13 8.94 -2.55 5.87
CA LEU A 13 8.42 -2.05 4.60
C LEU A 13 7.84 -0.65 4.77
N GLY A 14 8.38 0.32 4.04
CA GLY A 14 7.70 1.62 3.84
C GLY A 14 6.32 1.49 3.18
N LEU A 15 5.97 0.29 2.67
CA LEU A 15 4.63 -0.02 2.17
C LEU A 15 3.61 -0.20 3.30
N SER A 16 4.00 -0.77 4.44
CA SER A 16 3.07 -1.00 5.54
C SER A 16 2.61 0.30 6.19
N THR A 17 3.35 1.40 6.04
CA THR A 17 2.90 2.73 6.51
C THR A 17 1.72 3.28 5.71
N MET A 18 1.44 2.75 4.50
CA MET A 18 0.30 3.17 3.69
C MET A 18 -0.99 2.44 4.09
N ALA A 19 -0.88 1.19 4.53
CA ALA A 19 -2.03 0.33 4.82
C ALA A 19 -1.79 -0.61 6.03
N PRO A 20 -1.41 -0.09 7.21
CA PRO A 20 -0.99 -0.93 8.33
C PRO A 20 -2.09 -1.87 8.82
N ASP A 21 -3.34 -1.43 8.76
CA ASP A 21 -4.53 -2.20 9.06
C ASP A 21 -4.71 -3.40 8.12
N TRP A 22 -4.50 -3.21 6.82
CA TRP A 22 -4.57 -4.28 5.83
C TRP A 22 -3.42 -5.28 5.92
N PHE A 23 -2.22 -4.80 6.26
CA PHE A 23 -1.10 -5.69 6.58
C PHE A 23 -1.43 -6.56 7.80
N GLY A 24 -2.05 -6.00 8.84
CA GLY A 24 -2.52 -6.77 9.99
C GLY A 24 -3.56 -7.83 9.62
N LYS A 25 -4.56 -7.48 8.79
CA LYS A 25 -5.54 -8.44 8.28
C LYS A 25 -4.90 -9.55 7.46
N ARG A 26 -3.98 -9.20 6.56
CA ARG A 26 -3.22 -10.18 5.75
C ARG A 26 -2.47 -11.17 6.64
N ASP A 27 -1.74 -10.68 7.63
CA ASP A 27 -0.92 -11.53 8.50
C ASP A 27 -1.78 -12.43 9.40
N ALA A 28 -2.91 -11.92 9.86
CA ALA A 28 -3.90 -12.74 10.57
C ALA A 28 -4.46 -13.87 9.68
N ALA A 29 -4.82 -13.55 8.42
CA ALA A 29 -5.29 -14.55 7.46
C ALA A 29 -4.22 -15.62 7.17
N TRP A 30 -2.95 -15.22 7.01
CA TRP A 30 -1.84 -16.16 6.84
C TRP A 30 -1.71 -17.10 8.04
N ALA A 31 -1.70 -16.55 9.25
CA ALA A 31 -1.56 -17.33 10.48
C ALA A 31 -2.72 -18.31 10.68
N ALA A 32 -3.93 -17.97 10.21
CA ALA A 32 -5.11 -18.82 10.28
C ALA A 32 -5.21 -19.85 9.13
N GLY A 33 -4.34 -19.77 8.10
CA GLY A 33 -4.46 -20.56 6.89
C GLY A 33 -5.67 -20.18 6.02
N ASP A 34 -6.19 -18.96 6.16
CA ASP A 34 -7.34 -18.44 5.41
C ASP A 34 -6.94 -18.06 3.97
N PRO A 35 -7.61 -18.60 2.93
CA PRO A 35 -7.36 -18.23 1.54
C PRO A 35 -7.51 -16.74 1.22
N ALA A 36 -8.25 -15.97 2.03
CA ALA A 36 -8.34 -14.51 1.91
C ALA A 36 -6.98 -13.82 1.92
N PHE A 37 -5.97 -14.45 2.55
CA PHE A 37 -4.57 -14.01 2.50
C PHE A 37 -4.13 -13.64 1.08
N HIS A 38 -4.40 -14.51 0.09
CA HIS A 38 -3.89 -14.33 -1.27
C HIS A 38 -4.44 -13.07 -1.93
N GLN A 39 -5.74 -12.82 -1.79
CA GLN A 39 -6.38 -11.65 -2.39
C GLN A 39 -5.88 -10.35 -1.75
N ILE A 40 -5.80 -10.30 -0.41
CA ILE A 40 -5.28 -9.11 0.29
C ILE A 40 -3.82 -8.89 -0.10
N ASN A 41 -3.02 -9.95 -0.13
CA ASN A 41 -1.61 -9.88 -0.47
C ASN A 41 -1.38 -9.38 -1.91
N ASP A 42 -2.16 -9.84 -2.88
CA ASP A 42 -2.05 -9.42 -4.28
C ASP A 42 -2.34 -7.92 -4.46
N VAL A 43 -3.39 -7.42 -3.80
CA VAL A 43 -3.72 -5.97 -3.84
C VAL A 43 -2.62 -5.15 -3.17
N LEU A 44 -2.09 -5.58 -2.03
CA LEU A 44 -0.97 -4.91 -1.36
C LEU A 44 0.32 -4.96 -2.19
N GLN A 45 0.60 -6.08 -2.87
CA GLN A 45 1.73 -6.19 -3.79
C GLN A 45 1.58 -5.22 -4.97
N TYR A 46 0.37 -5.07 -5.52
CA TYR A 46 0.10 -4.11 -6.59
C TYR A 46 0.29 -2.66 -6.12
N LEU A 47 -0.15 -2.32 -4.91
CA LEU A 47 0.15 -1.03 -4.29
C LEU A 47 1.66 -0.80 -4.20
N GLY A 48 2.42 -1.81 -3.77
CA GLY A 48 3.88 -1.76 -3.75
C GLY A 48 4.49 -1.53 -5.14
N PHE A 49 4.06 -2.29 -6.13
CA PHE A 49 4.54 -2.16 -7.51
C PHE A 49 4.32 -0.74 -8.07
N LEU A 50 3.12 -0.19 -7.87
CA LEU A 50 2.80 1.17 -8.31
C LEU A 50 3.63 2.22 -7.56
N THR A 51 3.69 2.16 -6.24
CA THR A 51 4.24 3.23 -5.38
C THR A 51 5.76 3.30 -5.43
N PHE A 52 6.44 2.16 -5.58
CA PHE A 52 7.92 2.08 -5.62
C PHE A 52 8.52 2.11 -7.03
N ARG A 53 7.72 2.32 -8.08
CA ARG A 53 8.24 2.50 -9.45
C ARG A 53 9.17 3.73 -9.55
N ALA A 54 10.11 3.71 -10.49
CA ALA A 54 11.05 4.82 -10.66
C ALA A 54 10.33 6.17 -10.91
N PRO A 55 10.83 7.29 -10.37
CA PRO A 55 11.89 7.38 -9.37
C PRO A 55 11.39 6.93 -7.99
N VAL A 56 12.13 6.01 -7.34
CA VAL A 56 11.73 5.40 -6.06
C VAL A 56 11.40 6.44 -4.98
N PRO A 57 12.15 7.54 -4.80
CA PRO A 57 11.85 8.52 -3.74
C PRO A 57 10.46 9.18 -3.83
N ALA A 58 9.79 9.13 -5.00
CA ALA A 58 8.45 9.68 -5.18
C ALA A 58 7.35 8.83 -4.50
N TYR A 59 7.68 7.67 -3.93
CA TYR A 59 6.74 6.87 -3.14
C TYR A 59 6.11 7.66 -1.98
N LYS A 60 6.81 8.66 -1.43
CA LYS A 60 6.28 9.53 -0.36
C LYS A 60 5.02 10.27 -0.80
N HIS A 61 4.99 10.74 -2.05
CA HIS A 61 3.81 11.41 -2.59
C HIS A 61 2.70 10.40 -2.88
N SER A 62 3.02 9.21 -3.41
CA SER A 62 2.01 8.13 -3.53
C SER A 62 1.41 7.75 -2.17
N ALA A 63 2.23 7.66 -1.12
CA ALA A 63 1.80 7.36 0.23
C ALA A 63 0.86 8.46 0.75
N ALA A 64 1.21 9.74 0.57
CA ALA A 64 0.37 10.85 0.99
C ALA A 64 -0.96 10.89 0.21
N MET A 65 -0.93 10.67 -1.11
CA MET A 65 -2.16 10.52 -1.93
C MET A 65 -3.05 9.39 -1.39
N PHE A 66 -2.47 8.23 -1.11
CA PHE A 66 -3.21 7.06 -0.62
C PHE A 66 -3.81 7.32 0.76
N LEU A 67 -3.04 7.86 1.70
CA LEU A 67 -3.52 8.21 3.05
C LEU A 67 -4.62 9.27 3.02
N LYS A 68 -4.51 10.26 2.13
CA LYS A 68 -5.56 11.28 1.92
C LYS A 68 -6.84 10.66 1.36
N LEU A 69 -6.74 9.79 0.35
CA LEU A 69 -7.89 9.07 -0.21
C LEU A 69 -8.60 8.20 0.82
N ARG A 70 -7.86 7.70 1.81
CA ARG A 70 -8.40 6.95 2.96
C ARG A 70 -8.92 7.85 4.09
N GLY A 71 -8.79 9.17 3.96
CA GLY A 71 -9.21 10.15 4.97
C GLY A 71 -8.33 10.20 6.22
N TRP A 72 -7.08 9.72 6.16
CA TRP A 72 -6.17 9.69 7.32
C TRP A 72 -5.36 10.99 7.47
N ILE A 73 -5.23 11.76 6.39
CA ILE A 73 -4.57 13.08 6.37
C ILE A 73 -5.34 14.03 5.45
N ASP A 74 -5.21 15.33 5.68
CA ASP A 74 -6.00 16.35 4.97
C ASP A 74 -5.45 16.73 3.59
N CYS A 75 -4.15 16.55 3.38
CA CYS A 75 -3.47 16.87 2.12
C CYS A 75 -2.43 15.82 1.77
N ASP A 76 -1.99 15.84 0.52
CA ASP A 76 -0.99 14.94 -0.04
C ASP A 76 0.32 15.67 -0.38
N ASP A 77 0.48 16.89 0.11
CA ASP A 77 1.69 17.68 -0.06
C ASP A 77 2.88 16.99 0.62
N THR A 78 3.99 16.93 -0.10
CA THR A 78 5.27 16.46 0.43
C THR A 78 6.27 17.61 0.43
N HIS A 79 7.43 17.41 1.06
CA HIS A 79 8.48 18.44 1.07
C HIS A 79 8.77 18.92 -0.36
N PRO A 80 8.89 20.23 -0.65
CA PRO A 80 8.95 20.77 -2.02
C PRO A 80 10.09 20.23 -2.91
N GLN A 81 11.15 19.71 -2.31
CA GLN A 81 12.27 19.07 -3.02
C GLN A 81 12.07 17.56 -3.30
N SER A 82 10.96 16.99 -2.82
CA SER A 82 10.62 15.59 -3.09
C SER A 82 10.06 15.46 -4.50
N PRO A 83 10.44 14.44 -5.26
CA PRO A 83 9.82 14.19 -6.55
C PRO A 83 8.34 13.84 -6.38
N THR A 84 7.51 14.34 -7.28
CA THR A 84 6.07 14.15 -7.27
C THR A 84 5.63 13.03 -8.23
N ARG A 85 4.40 12.56 -8.05
CA ARG A 85 3.71 11.66 -8.96
C ARG A 85 2.69 12.45 -9.80
N PRO A 86 2.36 11.96 -11.01
CA PRO A 86 1.30 12.58 -11.82
C PRO A 86 -0.07 12.40 -11.16
N ASP A 87 -0.99 13.32 -11.41
CA ASP A 87 -2.36 13.26 -10.87
C ASP A 87 -3.15 12.02 -11.31
N SER A 88 -2.77 11.41 -12.44
CA SER A 88 -3.35 10.14 -12.91
C SER A 88 -3.22 9.00 -11.90
N ASP A 89 -2.21 9.02 -11.02
CA ASP A 89 -2.04 8.01 -9.97
C ASP A 89 -3.22 7.97 -9.01
N ARG A 90 -3.90 9.10 -8.79
CA ARG A 90 -5.01 9.20 -7.83
C ARG A 90 -6.14 8.23 -8.17
N ALA A 91 -6.48 8.10 -9.46
CA ALA A 91 -7.53 7.20 -9.90
C ALA A 91 -7.17 5.73 -9.66
N ILE A 92 -5.89 5.36 -9.89
CA ILE A 92 -5.40 4.00 -9.65
C ILE A 92 -5.38 3.71 -8.15
N LEU A 93 -4.88 4.64 -7.33
CA LEU A 93 -4.84 4.52 -5.87
C LEU A 93 -6.26 4.44 -5.27
N ALA A 94 -7.21 5.21 -5.79
CA ALA A 94 -8.61 5.15 -5.34
C ALA A 94 -9.25 3.78 -5.63
N GLU A 95 -8.94 3.18 -6.79
CA GLU A 95 -9.41 1.82 -7.08
C GLU A 95 -8.75 0.78 -6.17
N ILE A 96 -7.47 0.95 -5.81
CA ILE A 96 -6.81 0.08 -4.82
C ILE A 96 -7.50 0.19 -3.45
N VAL A 97 -7.83 1.42 -2.99
CA VAL A 97 -8.59 1.61 -1.73
C VAL A 97 -9.92 0.88 -1.80
N LYS A 98 -10.67 1.04 -2.90
CA LYS A 98 -11.95 0.36 -3.12
C LYS A 98 -11.82 -1.16 -3.14
N GLN A 99 -10.80 -1.71 -3.79
CA GLN A 99 -10.54 -3.16 -3.80
C GLN A 99 -10.24 -3.68 -2.41
N LEU A 100 -9.41 -2.97 -1.64
CA LEU A 100 -9.16 -3.32 -0.24
C LEU A 100 -10.47 -3.27 0.55
N ASP A 101 -11.22 -2.18 0.50
CA ASP A 101 -12.49 -2.05 1.25
C ASP A 101 -13.52 -3.15 0.92
N GLN A 102 -13.51 -3.70 -0.29
CA GLN A 102 -14.36 -4.84 -0.68
C GLN A 102 -13.93 -6.19 -0.06
N LEU A 103 -12.69 -6.29 0.40
CA LEU A 103 -12.13 -7.46 1.11
C LEU A 103 -12.27 -7.35 2.63
N SER A 104 -13.05 -6.38 3.14
CA SER A 104 -13.07 -5.97 4.55
C SER A 104 -13.69 -6.97 5.51
#